data_AF-A0A3A8WFZ1-F1
#
_entry.id   AF-A0A3A8WFZ1-F1
#
_cell.length_a   1.000
_cell.length_b   1.000
_cell.length_c   1.000
_cell.angle_alpha   90.00
_cell.angle_beta   90.00
_cell.angle_gamma   90.00
#
_symmetry.space_group_name_H-M   'P 1'
#
loop_
_entity.id
_entity.type
_entity.pdbx_description
1 polymer ?
#
loop_
_entity_poly.entity_id
_entity_poly.type
_entity_poly.pdbx_seq_one_letter_code
_entity_poly.pdbx_strand_id
1 'polypeptide(L)'
;MRRRWKLIILAVCLIAACAGIFIWQKSGEKGVQGQLGQFRKERKESDGTKSRKIEDRRESRNTVPLEKEEEAEEESGSLDEVTGIKESLLQTDGKTLQSRILAPEGYQRTACKKGSFAEFLRNYPLKKHGSPVLLYSGEEKGNQEAHAAVFKLPIEKEDLQQCADSVMRMYAEYFWKTGQKERIRFHFVDGFLAEYTKWRDGYRIQTGDFSSWVKSADYNDSYSNFKKFMRIVFAYAGTLSMEEEAKKIPLKKLQAGDIFIKGASPGHVVMVVDVCKDKDGKKAFLLAQGYMPAQEFQLLKNPLHQEDLWYYQEEIGDTFQTPEYSFTKDSFRRPSY
;
A
#
# COMPACT_ATOMS: atom_id res chain seq x y z
N MET A 1 -0.24 -15.03 65.14
CA MET A 1 0.19 -15.99 64.08
C MET A 1 -0.66 -15.98 62.81
N ARG A 2 -2.00 -15.90 62.87
CA ARG A 2 -2.89 -16.00 61.69
C ARG A 2 -2.82 -14.88 60.64
N ARG A 3 -2.40 -13.65 60.99
CA ARG A 3 -2.28 -12.53 60.02
C ARG A 3 -1.06 -12.61 59.10
N ARG A 4 0.06 -13.16 59.59
CA ARG A 4 1.30 -13.34 58.79
C ARG A 4 1.13 -14.39 57.69
N TRP A 5 0.35 -15.44 57.94
CA TRP A 5 0.07 -16.49 56.95
C TRP A 5 -0.82 -16.01 55.79
N LYS A 6 -1.79 -15.12 56.05
CA LYS A 6 -2.63 -14.54 55.00
C LYS A 6 -1.84 -13.67 54.01
N LEU A 7 -0.86 -12.91 54.51
CA LEU A 7 0.01 -12.07 53.67
C LEU A 7 0.96 -12.91 52.80
N ILE A 8 1.48 -14.02 53.33
CA ILE A 8 2.35 -14.93 52.58
C ILE A 8 1.57 -15.65 51.47
N ILE A 9 0.35 -16.12 51.76
CA ILE A 9 -0.51 -16.77 50.76
C ILE A 9 -0.88 -15.78 49.64
N LEU A 10 -1.23 -14.53 49.98
CA LEU A 10 -1.56 -13.51 48.97
C LEU A 10 -0.36 -13.18 48.05
N ALA A 11 0.85 -13.09 48.62
CA ALA A 11 2.07 -12.84 47.86
C ALA A 11 2.44 -14.00 46.93
N VAL A 12 2.28 -15.25 47.39
CA VAL A 12 2.53 -16.45 46.56
C VAL A 12 1.51 -16.55 45.42
N CYS A 13 0.24 -16.23 45.66
CA CYS A 13 -0.79 -16.19 44.60
C CYS A 13 -0.51 -15.10 43.55
N LEU A 14 -0.04 -13.92 43.96
CA LEU A 14 0.33 -12.83 43.03
C LEU A 14 1.54 -13.20 42.17
N ILE A 15 2.57 -13.83 42.74
CA ILE A 15 3.75 -14.27 41.98
C ILE A 15 3.38 -15.38 40.99
N ALA A 16 2.53 -16.33 41.39
CA ALA A 16 2.03 -17.38 40.51
C ALA A 16 1.16 -16.84 39.36
N ALA A 17 0.32 -15.84 39.63
CA ALA A 17 -0.49 -15.16 38.60
C ALA A 17 0.39 -14.40 37.60
N CYS A 18 1.39 -13.64 38.06
CA CYS A 18 2.33 -12.94 37.19
C CYS A 18 3.17 -13.90 36.34
N ALA A 19 3.64 -15.01 36.92
CA ALA A 19 4.38 -16.04 36.17
C ALA A 19 3.49 -16.73 35.12
N GLY A 20 2.23 -17.03 35.46
CA GLY A 20 1.25 -17.58 34.53
C GLY A 20 0.96 -16.67 33.33
N ILE A 21 0.78 -15.37 33.59
CA ILE A 21 0.58 -14.35 32.53
C ILE A 21 1.82 -14.27 31.62
N PHE A 22 3.03 -14.29 32.19
CA PHE A 22 4.27 -14.21 31.42
C PHE A 22 4.53 -15.45 30.56
N ILE A 23 4.23 -16.64 31.09
CA ILE A 23 4.34 -17.92 30.35
C ILE A 23 3.29 -17.97 29.23
N TRP A 24 2.06 -17.54 29.51
CA TRP A 24 0.99 -17.52 28.51
C TRP A 24 1.24 -16.51 27.39
N GLN A 25 1.72 -15.30 27.71
CA GLN A 25 2.09 -14.29 26.72
C GLN A 25 3.23 -14.78 25.81
N LYS A 26 4.25 -15.43 26.39
CA LYS A 26 5.38 -16.00 25.63
C LYS A 26 4.96 -17.20 24.76
N SER A 27 3.94 -17.96 25.18
CA SER A 27 3.38 -19.06 24.41
C SER A 27 2.51 -18.56 23.25
N GLY A 28 1.70 -17.51 23.46
CA GLY A 28 0.93 -16.86 22.41
C GLY A 28 1.81 -16.22 21.31
N GLU A 29 2.91 -15.58 21.69
CA GLU A 29 3.88 -15.03 20.72
C GLU A 29 4.58 -16.13 19.90
N LYS A 30 4.92 -17.25 20.52
CA LYS A 30 5.48 -18.42 19.82
C LYS A 30 4.49 -19.08 18.88
N GLY A 31 3.20 -19.14 19.24
CA GLY A 31 2.14 -19.67 18.39
C GLY A 31 1.96 -18.85 17.11
N VAL A 32 1.90 -17.52 17.24
CA VAL A 32 1.79 -16.60 16.10
C VAL A 32 3.04 -16.64 15.21
N GLN A 33 4.24 -16.67 15.80
CA GLN A 33 5.49 -16.80 15.04
C GLN A 33 5.63 -18.16 14.34
N GLY A 34 5.20 -19.25 14.97
CA GLY A 34 5.21 -20.59 14.39
C GLY A 34 4.28 -20.71 13.19
N GLN A 35 3.07 -20.14 13.30
CA GLN A 35 2.11 -20.11 12.19
C GLN A 35 2.63 -19.27 11.01
N LEU A 36 3.13 -18.05 11.26
CA LEU A 36 3.73 -17.21 10.21
C LEU A 36 4.94 -17.86 9.52
N GLY A 37 5.74 -18.64 10.27
CA GLY A 37 6.92 -19.34 9.73
C GLY A 37 6.60 -20.49 8.76
N GLN A 38 5.49 -21.21 8.98
CA GLN A 38 5.07 -22.31 8.13
C GLN A 38 4.47 -21.81 6.80
N PHE A 39 3.64 -20.77 6.82
CA PHE A 39 3.05 -20.16 5.61
C PHE A 39 4.06 -19.45 4.71
N ARG A 40 5.14 -18.89 5.30
CA ARG A 40 6.28 -18.34 4.54
C ARG A 40 6.86 -19.34 3.55
N LYS A 41 6.82 -20.63 3.88
CA LYS A 41 7.34 -21.70 3.04
C LYS A 41 6.44 -21.95 1.83
N GLU A 42 5.13 -21.96 2.05
CA GLU A 42 4.12 -22.17 1.00
C GLU A 42 4.06 -21.01 -0.01
N ARG A 43 4.15 -19.75 0.45
CA ARG A 43 4.17 -18.57 -0.45
C ARG A 43 5.47 -18.47 -1.26
N LYS A 44 6.61 -18.92 -0.72
CA LYS A 44 7.89 -19.00 -1.46
C LYS A 44 7.91 -20.11 -2.51
N GLU A 45 7.20 -21.21 -2.27
CA GLU A 45 7.14 -22.34 -3.20
C GLU A 45 6.26 -22.02 -4.44
N SER A 46 5.30 -21.10 -4.34
CA SER A 46 4.48 -20.67 -5.50
C SER A 46 5.19 -19.68 -6.45
N ASP A 47 6.19 -18.92 -5.98
CA ASP A 47 6.93 -17.91 -6.77
C ASP A 47 8.16 -18.46 -7.50
N GLY A 48 8.46 -19.76 -7.36
CA GLY A 48 9.66 -20.39 -7.89
C GLY A 48 9.54 -20.83 -9.36
N THR A 49 9.45 -19.90 -10.33
CA THR A 49 9.72 -20.21 -11.75
C THR A 49 10.82 -19.31 -12.32
N LYS A 50 11.88 -19.96 -12.79
CA LYS A 50 13.17 -19.40 -13.23
C LYS A 50 13.03 -18.39 -14.38
N SER A 51 13.58 -17.20 -14.19
CA SER A 51 13.92 -16.25 -15.26
C SER A 51 15.01 -16.85 -16.17
N ARG A 52 14.75 -16.92 -17.48
CA ARG A 52 15.75 -17.24 -18.50
C ARG A 52 16.29 -15.94 -19.09
N LYS A 53 17.62 -15.78 -19.05
CA LYS A 53 18.40 -14.81 -19.83
C LYS A 53 18.02 -14.90 -21.32
N ILE A 54 17.75 -13.76 -21.94
CA ILE A 54 17.81 -13.60 -23.39
C ILE A 54 19.08 -12.81 -23.68
N GLU A 55 19.99 -13.44 -24.41
CA GLU A 55 21.23 -12.84 -24.91
C GLU A 55 21.01 -12.14 -26.25
N ASP A 56 21.93 -11.19 -26.43
CA ASP A 56 22.19 -10.23 -27.48
C ASP A 56 22.14 -10.79 -28.92
N ARG A 57 21.61 -10.00 -29.87
CA ARG A 57 21.95 -10.16 -31.29
C ARG A 57 21.90 -8.81 -32.02
N ARG A 58 23.09 -8.32 -32.35
CA ARG A 58 23.37 -7.20 -33.28
C ARG A 58 23.12 -7.61 -34.74
N GLU A 59 22.74 -6.60 -35.53
CA GLU A 59 22.86 -6.38 -36.99
C GLU A 59 21.52 -5.83 -37.52
N SER A 60 21.42 -4.85 -38.43
CA SER A 60 22.38 -4.04 -39.16
C SER A 60 21.66 -2.77 -39.66
N ARG A 61 22.47 -1.83 -40.15
CA ARG A 61 22.20 -0.45 -40.56
C ARG A 61 21.35 -0.38 -41.84
N ASN A 62 20.40 0.56 -41.91
CA ASN A 62 20.03 1.21 -43.17
C ASN A 62 19.56 2.65 -42.92
N THR A 63 20.22 3.59 -43.59
CA THR A 63 20.01 5.04 -43.57
C THR A 63 19.12 5.45 -44.74
N VAL A 64 18.08 6.25 -44.49
CA VAL A 64 17.32 7.03 -45.49
C VAL A 64 16.91 8.36 -44.81
N PRO A 65 16.91 9.51 -45.52
CA PRO A 65 17.35 10.80 -44.96
C PRO A 65 16.25 11.70 -44.37
N LEU A 66 16.73 12.70 -43.62
CA LEU A 66 16.03 13.76 -42.91
C LEU A 66 14.98 14.49 -43.75
N GLU A 67 13.76 14.55 -43.22
CA GLU A 67 12.82 15.64 -43.46
C GLU A 67 12.73 16.49 -42.18
N LYS A 68 12.82 17.81 -42.35
CA LYS A 68 12.75 18.81 -41.29
C LYS A 68 11.33 18.83 -40.72
N GLU A 69 11.17 18.35 -39.50
CA GLU A 69 10.03 18.73 -38.66
C GLU A 69 10.35 20.08 -38.02
N GLU A 70 9.43 21.03 -38.18
CA GLU A 70 9.48 22.34 -37.55
C GLU A 70 9.37 22.16 -36.03
N GLU A 71 10.46 22.40 -35.32
CA GLU A 71 10.48 22.48 -33.86
C GLU A 71 9.59 23.64 -33.42
N ALA A 72 8.42 23.30 -32.89
CA ALA A 72 7.71 24.20 -31.99
C ALA A 72 8.60 24.39 -30.76
N GLU A 73 9.00 25.62 -30.48
CA GLU A 73 9.73 26.00 -29.26
C GLU A 73 8.88 25.64 -28.03
N GLU A 74 9.09 24.45 -27.48
CA GLU A 74 8.63 24.11 -26.14
C GLU A 74 9.44 24.95 -25.15
N GLU A 75 8.76 25.75 -24.32
CA GLU A 75 9.35 26.35 -23.13
C GLU A 75 9.93 25.22 -22.26
N SER A 76 11.25 24.99 -22.39
CA SER A 76 11.97 24.01 -21.59
C SER A 76 12.07 24.51 -20.16
N GLY A 77 11.03 24.23 -19.38
CA GLY A 77 11.05 24.42 -17.94
C GLY A 77 12.20 23.65 -17.30
N SER A 78 12.82 24.22 -16.27
CA SER A 78 13.85 23.54 -15.49
C SER A 78 13.33 22.22 -14.91
N LEU A 79 14.21 21.20 -14.92
CA LEU A 79 13.94 19.89 -14.35
C LEU A 79 14.65 19.74 -13.00
N ASP A 80 13.98 19.09 -12.04
CA ASP A 80 14.60 18.71 -10.77
C ASP A 80 15.64 17.60 -11.00
N GLU A 81 16.89 17.86 -10.59
CA GLU A 81 18.03 16.96 -10.82
C GLU A 81 17.87 15.56 -10.20
N VAL A 82 17.05 15.44 -9.15
CA VAL A 82 16.87 14.18 -8.40
C VAL A 82 15.83 13.29 -9.05
N THR A 83 14.73 13.88 -9.53
CA THR A 83 13.56 13.12 -10.01
C THR A 83 13.35 13.19 -11.52
N GLY A 84 13.92 14.19 -12.19
CA GLY A 84 13.69 14.51 -13.60
C GLY A 84 12.33 15.17 -13.87
N ILE A 85 11.61 15.60 -12.84
CA ILE A 85 10.28 16.20 -12.94
C ILE A 85 10.39 17.71 -13.12
N LYS A 86 9.51 18.30 -13.94
CA LYS A 86 9.45 19.77 -14.11
C LYS A 86 9.32 20.46 -12.76
N GLU A 87 10.13 21.49 -12.52
CA GLU A 87 10.10 22.27 -11.27
C GLU A 87 8.75 22.97 -11.06
N SER A 88 8.02 23.28 -12.13
CA SER A 88 6.64 23.80 -12.07
C SER A 88 5.64 22.81 -11.47
N LEU A 89 5.97 21.52 -11.44
CA LEU A 89 5.15 20.43 -10.89
C LEU A 89 5.62 19.96 -9.50
N LEU A 90 6.70 20.53 -8.95
CA LEU A 90 7.36 20.01 -7.76
C LEU A 90 7.74 21.12 -6.78
N GLN A 91 7.55 20.86 -5.49
CA GLN A 91 8.00 21.73 -4.40
C GLN A 91 8.85 20.91 -3.43
N THR A 92 10.18 21.05 -3.53
CA THR A 92 11.14 20.13 -2.91
C THR A 92 11.19 20.20 -1.37
N ASP A 93 10.52 21.17 -0.75
CA ASP A 93 10.36 21.32 0.70
C ASP A 93 9.00 20.80 1.23
N GLY A 94 8.03 20.55 0.34
CA GLY A 94 6.69 20.08 0.68
C GLY A 94 6.69 18.75 1.45
N LYS A 95 5.98 18.65 2.57
CA LYS A 95 6.05 17.47 3.47
C LYS A 95 4.91 16.48 3.30
N THR A 96 3.95 16.79 2.42
CA THR A 96 2.76 16.00 2.11
C THR A 96 2.56 15.95 0.60
N LEU A 97 1.75 15.03 0.10
CA LEU A 97 1.47 14.90 -1.34
C LEU A 97 0.98 16.21 -1.96
N GLN A 98 0.01 16.88 -1.32
CA GLN A 98 -0.56 18.13 -1.85
C GLN A 98 0.44 19.30 -1.85
N SER A 99 1.32 19.36 -0.85
CA SER A 99 2.35 20.41 -0.78
C SER A 99 3.57 20.14 -1.64
N ARG A 100 3.82 18.87 -2.02
CA ARG A 100 5.03 18.41 -2.71
C ARG A 100 4.85 18.38 -4.21
N ILE A 101 3.69 17.89 -4.67
CA ILE A 101 3.36 17.81 -6.09
C ILE A 101 2.43 18.99 -6.41
N LEU A 102 2.67 19.74 -7.46
CA LEU A 102 1.76 20.79 -7.93
C LEU A 102 0.85 20.22 -9.02
N ALA A 103 -0.32 20.84 -9.20
CA ALA A 103 -1.19 20.44 -10.31
C ALA A 103 -0.60 20.95 -11.63
N PRO A 104 -0.80 20.23 -12.75
CA PRO A 104 -0.36 20.69 -14.06
C PRO A 104 -1.02 22.01 -14.46
N GLU A 105 -0.43 22.70 -15.43
CA GLU A 105 -1.00 23.93 -15.95
C GLU A 105 -2.43 23.71 -16.46
N GLY A 106 -3.33 24.64 -16.15
CA GLY A 106 -4.76 24.53 -16.49
C GLY A 106 -5.56 23.55 -15.62
N TYR A 107 -4.91 22.77 -14.75
CA TYR A 107 -5.58 21.85 -13.82
C TYR A 107 -5.67 22.43 -12.41
N GLN A 108 -6.76 22.10 -11.74
CA GLN A 108 -6.98 22.40 -10.33
C GLN A 108 -7.36 21.13 -9.57
N ARG A 109 -6.79 20.96 -8.38
CA ARG A 109 -7.15 19.84 -7.51
C ARG A 109 -8.65 19.81 -7.26
N THR A 110 -9.24 18.63 -7.40
CA THR A 110 -10.66 18.42 -7.08
C THR A 110 -10.90 18.72 -5.60
N ALA A 111 -12.02 19.37 -5.26
CA ALA A 111 -12.36 19.62 -3.86
C ALA A 111 -12.53 18.30 -3.10
N CYS A 112 -11.94 18.19 -1.90
CA CYS A 112 -12.14 17.07 -1.00
C CYS A 112 -12.92 17.51 0.24
N LYS A 113 -13.82 16.66 0.74
CA LYS A 113 -14.54 16.92 1.99
C LYS A 113 -13.57 16.82 3.17
N LYS A 114 -13.71 17.69 4.17
CA LYS A 114 -13.00 17.59 5.44
C LYS A 114 -13.25 16.23 6.10
N GLY A 115 -12.18 15.59 6.58
CA GLY A 115 -12.17 14.26 7.17
C GLY A 115 -12.35 13.13 6.17
N SER A 116 -12.28 13.38 4.85
CA SER A 116 -12.38 12.32 3.83
C SER A 116 -11.05 11.59 3.61
N PHE A 117 -11.12 10.40 3.00
CA PHE A 117 -9.93 9.66 2.63
C PHE A 117 -9.06 10.42 1.61
N ALA A 118 -9.66 11.18 0.70
CA ALA A 118 -8.94 12.04 -0.25
C ALA A 118 -8.12 13.13 0.47
N GLU A 119 -8.71 13.81 1.47
CA GLU A 119 -7.98 14.77 2.30
C GLU A 119 -6.85 14.10 3.08
N PHE A 120 -7.10 12.89 3.61
CA PHE A 120 -6.10 12.10 4.32
C PHE A 120 -4.89 11.75 3.46
N LEU A 121 -5.11 11.27 2.23
CA LEU A 121 -4.05 10.91 1.28
C LEU A 121 -3.21 12.12 0.90
N ARG A 122 -3.87 13.25 0.58
CA ARG A 122 -3.21 14.52 0.23
C ARG A 122 -2.30 15.05 1.33
N ASN A 123 -2.72 14.90 2.58
CA ASN A 123 -1.99 15.37 3.75
C ASN A 123 -1.12 14.29 4.39
N TYR A 124 -1.04 13.08 3.81
CA TYR A 124 -0.24 12.02 4.39
C TYR A 124 1.25 12.40 4.35
N PRO A 125 1.99 12.27 5.47
CA PRO A 125 3.39 12.69 5.50
C PRO A 125 4.26 11.90 4.53
N LEU A 126 5.12 12.62 3.81
CA LEU A 126 6.16 12.06 2.95
C LEU A 126 7.52 12.05 3.67
N LYS A 127 8.43 11.22 3.18
CA LYS A 127 9.86 11.33 3.45
C LYS A 127 10.43 12.58 2.79
N LYS A 128 11.71 12.89 3.07
CA LYS A 128 12.39 14.02 2.43
C LYS A 128 12.47 13.79 0.92
N HIS A 129 12.60 14.89 0.16
CA HIS A 129 12.93 14.81 -1.27
C HIS A 129 14.09 13.86 -1.52
N GLY A 130 14.04 13.11 -2.62
CA GLY A 130 15.13 12.21 -3.00
C GLY A 130 15.36 11.02 -2.06
N SER A 131 14.44 10.74 -1.12
CA SER A 131 14.58 9.53 -0.31
C SER A 131 14.43 8.29 -1.18
N PRO A 132 15.32 7.29 -1.05
CA PRO A 132 15.15 6.03 -1.76
C PRO A 132 13.96 5.25 -1.21
N VAL A 133 13.39 4.38 -2.04
CA VAL A 133 12.44 3.36 -1.58
C VAL A 133 13.21 2.24 -0.91
N LEU A 134 12.87 1.93 0.34
CA LEU A 134 13.45 0.81 1.08
C LEU A 134 12.54 -0.41 1.04
N LEU A 135 13.16 -1.58 1.04
CA LEU A 135 12.52 -2.86 1.28
C LEU A 135 12.28 -3.05 2.78
N TYR A 136 11.47 -4.05 3.14
CA TYR A 136 11.26 -4.46 4.54
C TYR A 136 12.57 -4.80 5.28
N SER A 137 13.62 -5.20 4.54
CA SER A 137 14.97 -5.48 5.07
C SER A 137 15.74 -4.22 5.46
N GLY A 138 15.29 -3.05 5.00
CA GLY A 138 16.00 -1.77 5.11
C GLY A 138 16.99 -1.52 3.97
N GLU A 139 17.17 -2.46 3.06
CA GLU A 139 17.94 -2.28 1.83
C GLU A 139 17.16 -1.43 0.82
N GLU A 140 17.88 -0.78 -0.09
CA GLU A 140 17.25 -0.06 -1.19
C GLU A 140 16.62 -1.03 -2.19
N LYS A 141 15.43 -0.67 -2.66
CA LYS A 141 14.77 -1.36 -3.78
C LYS A 141 15.64 -1.23 -5.04
N GLY A 142 15.78 -2.30 -5.82
CA GLY A 142 16.63 -2.28 -7.02
C GLY A 142 16.23 -1.26 -8.08
N ASN A 143 14.93 -1.05 -8.31
CA ASN A 143 14.43 -0.06 -9.28
C ASN A 143 14.04 1.25 -8.57
N GLN A 144 15.00 2.18 -8.44
CA GLN A 144 14.78 3.52 -7.89
C GLN A 144 14.21 4.53 -8.92
N GLU A 145 14.08 4.14 -10.19
CA GLU A 145 13.55 5.04 -11.24
C GLU A 145 12.02 5.05 -11.30
N ALA A 146 11.37 4.06 -10.68
CA ALA A 146 9.91 3.93 -10.71
C ALA A 146 9.15 4.95 -9.84
N HIS A 147 9.82 5.62 -8.90
CA HIS A 147 9.17 6.48 -7.91
C HIS A 147 9.70 7.91 -7.90
N ALA A 148 8.90 8.82 -7.37
CA ALA A 148 9.27 10.22 -7.17
C ALA A 148 9.22 10.66 -5.70
N ALA A 149 8.43 9.96 -4.87
CA ALA A 149 8.32 10.24 -3.45
C ALA A 149 7.95 8.99 -2.65
N VAL A 150 8.30 8.98 -1.36
CA VAL A 150 8.02 7.85 -0.46
C VAL A 150 7.13 8.32 0.68
N PHE A 151 6.02 7.62 0.90
CA PHE A 151 5.12 7.90 2.02
C PHE A 151 5.74 7.41 3.33
N LYS A 152 5.48 8.11 4.44
CA LYS A 152 5.82 7.63 5.79
C LYS A 152 4.78 6.61 6.29
N LEU A 153 4.32 5.72 5.42
CA LEU A 153 3.47 4.60 5.80
C LEU A 153 4.36 3.57 6.49
N PRO A 154 4.05 3.15 7.72
CA PRO A 154 4.86 2.13 8.38
C PRO A 154 4.88 0.83 7.57
N ILE A 155 6.07 0.22 7.49
CA ILE A 155 6.29 -1.12 6.97
C ILE A 155 6.76 -2.02 8.12
N GLU A 156 6.34 -3.29 8.09
CA GLU A 156 6.82 -4.28 9.03
C GLU A 156 8.23 -4.74 8.63
N LYS A 157 9.07 -5.14 9.60
CA LYS A 157 10.45 -5.64 9.33
C LYS A 157 10.46 -7.08 8.81
N GLU A 158 9.46 -7.43 8.01
CA GLU A 158 9.17 -8.75 7.49
C GLU A 158 8.58 -8.60 6.09
N ASP A 159 8.87 -9.58 5.23
CA ASP A 159 8.37 -9.64 3.86
C ASP A 159 6.87 -10.01 3.84
N LEU A 160 6.03 -9.09 4.31
CA LEU A 160 4.63 -9.34 4.59
C LEU A 160 3.72 -8.30 3.95
N GLN A 161 3.94 -6.99 4.20
CA GLN A 161 3.10 -5.92 3.65
C GLN A 161 3.42 -5.67 2.17
N GLN A 162 2.88 -6.52 1.30
CA GLN A 162 3.16 -6.54 -0.14
C GLN A 162 2.00 -5.96 -0.93
N CYS A 163 2.29 -5.20 -1.99
CA CYS A 163 1.29 -4.84 -3.01
C CYS A 163 -0.05 -4.33 -2.40
N ALA A 164 -1.12 -5.14 -2.46
CA ALA A 164 -2.45 -4.85 -1.90
C ALA A 164 -2.47 -4.55 -0.41
N ASP A 165 -1.57 -5.14 0.37
CA ASP A 165 -1.48 -4.93 1.80
C ASP A 165 -1.15 -3.48 2.15
N SER A 166 -0.39 -2.79 1.30
CA SER A 166 -0.09 -1.37 1.50
C SER A 166 -1.32 -0.49 1.27
N VAL A 167 -2.18 -0.86 0.31
CA VAL A 167 -3.48 -0.19 0.09
C VAL A 167 -4.42 -0.46 1.27
N MET A 168 -4.56 -1.71 1.72
CA MET A 168 -5.33 -2.05 2.91
C MET A 168 -4.82 -1.30 4.14
N ARG A 169 -3.49 -1.24 4.32
CA ARG A 169 -2.85 -0.50 5.42
C ARG A 169 -3.18 0.98 5.37
N MET A 170 -3.16 1.61 4.19
CA MET A 170 -3.48 3.03 4.05
C MET A 170 -4.93 3.33 4.47
N TYR A 171 -5.91 2.52 4.02
CA TYR A 171 -7.29 2.62 4.46
C TYR A 171 -7.44 2.38 5.97
N ALA A 172 -6.78 1.36 6.50
CA ALA A 172 -6.82 1.01 7.91
C ALA A 172 -6.24 2.14 8.80
N GLU A 173 -5.14 2.78 8.39
CA GLU A 173 -4.56 3.94 9.07
C GLU A 173 -5.50 5.16 9.05
N TYR A 174 -6.19 5.39 7.94
CA TYR A 174 -7.22 6.44 7.85
C TYR A 174 -8.35 6.21 8.84
N PHE A 175 -8.95 5.01 8.84
CA PHE A 175 -10.03 4.67 9.78
C PHE A 175 -9.56 4.70 11.23
N TRP A 176 -8.34 4.23 11.49
CA TRP A 176 -7.73 4.32 12.81
C TRP A 176 -7.63 5.76 13.30
N LYS A 177 -7.00 6.64 12.50
CA LYS A 177 -6.74 8.04 12.86
C LYS A 177 -8.02 8.87 12.95
N THR A 178 -9.07 8.49 12.24
CA THR A 178 -10.38 9.16 12.27
C THR A 178 -11.38 8.54 13.23
N GLY A 179 -10.98 7.49 13.98
CA GLY A 179 -11.84 6.84 14.98
C GLY A 179 -12.90 5.89 14.41
N GLN A 180 -12.94 5.66 13.11
CA GLN A 180 -13.87 4.78 12.41
C GLN A 180 -13.45 3.30 12.50
N LYS A 181 -13.12 2.83 13.71
CA LYS A 181 -12.51 1.50 13.95
C LYS A 181 -13.40 0.33 13.44
N GLU A 182 -14.71 0.54 13.36
CA GLU A 182 -15.72 -0.38 12.80
C GLU A 182 -15.60 -0.62 11.29
N ARG A 183 -14.93 0.29 10.58
CA ARG A 183 -14.68 0.15 9.14
C ARG A 183 -13.41 -0.62 8.82
N ILE A 184 -12.57 -0.89 9.82
CA ILE A 184 -11.36 -1.68 9.65
C ILE A 184 -11.75 -3.16 9.56
N ARG A 185 -12.07 -3.60 8.35
CA ARG A 185 -12.46 -4.96 8.03
C ARG A 185 -12.07 -5.32 6.60
N PHE A 186 -11.62 -6.55 6.40
CA PHE A 186 -11.07 -7.03 5.13
C PHE A 186 -11.44 -8.49 4.92
N HIS A 187 -11.73 -8.89 3.68
CA HIS A 187 -11.90 -10.30 3.36
C HIS A 187 -10.55 -10.99 3.15
N PHE A 188 -10.41 -12.16 3.74
CA PHE A 188 -9.37 -13.12 3.37
C PHE A 188 -9.70 -13.76 2.03
N VAL A 189 -8.72 -14.46 1.45
CA VAL A 189 -8.88 -15.20 0.19
C VAL A 189 -9.92 -16.32 0.32
N ASP A 190 -10.14 -16.89 1.51
CA ASP A 190 -11.18 -17.87 1.79
C ASP A 190 -12.59 -17.26 1.98
N GLY A 191 -12.72 -15.94 1.81
CA GLY A 191 -13.96 -15.19 2.00
C GLY A 191 -14.28 -14.85 3.45
N PHE A 192 -13.41 -15.19 4.41
CA PHE A 192 -13.63 -14.82 5.82
C PHE A 192 -13.48 -13.31 6.03
N LEU A 193 -14.48 -12.69 6.67
CA LEU A 193 -14.43 -11.29 7.04
C LEU A 193 -13.66 -11.11 8.35
N ALA A 194 -12.43 -10.60 8.25
CA ALA A 194 -11.63 -10.19 9.38
C ALA A 194 -12.03 -8.78 9.82
N GLU A 195 -12.52 -8.64 11.06
CA GLU A 195 -13.03 -7.40 11.63
C GLU A 195 -12.17 -6.98 12.82
N TYR A 196 -11.65 -5.75 12.79
CA TYR A 196 -10.82 -5.25 13.87
C TYR A 196 -11.60 -5.09 15.18
N THR A 197 -12.89 -4.78 15.12
CA THR A 197 -13.76 -4.66 16.30
C THR A 197 -13.84 -5.97 17.07
N LYS A 198 -13.99 -7.10 16.39
CA LYS A 198 -13.99 -8.41 17.00
C LYS A 198 -12.60 -8.78 17.54
N TRP A 199 -11.55 -8.45 16.81
CA TRP A 199 -10.17 -8.63 17.25
C TRP A 199 -9.85 -7.86 18.54
N ARG A 200 -10.20 -6.57 18.61
CA ARG A 200 -9.96 -5.74 19.80
C ARG A 200 -10.81 -6.19 20.99
N ASP A 201 -11.93 -6.87 20.77
CA ASP A 201 -12.80 -7.40 21.84
C ASP A 201 -12.32 -8.75 22.41
N GLY A 202 -11.10 -9.17 22.04
CA GLY A 202 -10.45 -10.34 22.60
C GLY A 202 -10.56 -11.61 21.75
N TYR A 203 -11.17 -11.53 20.57
CA TYR A 203 -11.17 -12.64 19.62
C TYR A 203 -9.88 -12.68 18.80
N ARG A 204 -9.46 -13.88 18.43
CA ARG A 204 -8.38 -14.14 17.49
C ARG A 204 -8.91 -14.98 16.35
N ILE A 205 -8.29 -14.83 15.18
CA ILE A 205 -8.65 -15.59 14.00
C ILE A 205 -7.81 -16.87 14.03
N GLN A 206 -8.48 -18.01 14.07
CA GLN A 206 -7.87 -19.31 13.86
C GLN A 206 -8.08 -19.68 12.40
N THR A 207 -6.99 -19.90 11.69
CA THR A 207 -6.98 -20.28 10.27
C THR A 207 -6.67 -21.77 10.14
N GLY A 208 -7.40 -22.47 9.26
CA GLY A 208 -7.24 -23.88 8.90
C GLY A 208 -7.82 -24.07 7.50
N ASP A 209 -8.60 -25.13 7.28
CA ASP A 209 -9.40 -25.27 6.04
C ASP A 209 -10.38 -24.11 5.86
N PHE A 210 -10.88 -23.57 6.97
CA PHE A 210 -11.69 -22.36 7.03
C PHE A 210 -11.26 -21.49 8.21
N SER A 211 -11.28 -20.17 8.01
CA SER A 211 -11.01 -19.23 9.09
C SER A 211 -12.21 -19.09 10.03
N SER A 212 -11.93 -18.97 11.33
CA SER A 212 -12.96 -18.83 12.37
C SER A 212 -12.51 -17.93 13.53
N TRP A 213 -13.47 -17.45 14.30
CA TRP A 213 -13.21 -16.60 15.47
C TRP A 213 -13.18 -17.41 16.76
N VAL A 214 -12.12 -17.26 17.53
CA VAL A 214 -11.98 -17.86 18.86
C VAL A 214 -11.71 -16.78 19.89
N LYS A 215 -12.48 -16.75 20.98
CA LYS A 215 -12.23 -15.81 22.08
C LYS A 215 -11.08 -16.35 22.93
N SER A 216 -9.95 -15.66 22.94
CA SER A 216 -8.74 -16.14 23.61
C SER A 216 -7.91 -15.04 24.26
N ALA A 217 -8.34 -13.78 24.23
CA ALA A 217 -7.66 -12.66 24.86
C ALA A 217 -8.66 -11.69 25.48
N ASP A 218 -8.13 -10.71 26.22
CA ASP A 218 -8.91 -9.58 26.75
C ASP A 218 -9.06 -8.46 25.70
N TYR A 219 -9.94 -7.51 26.03
CA TYR A 219 -10.12 -6.29 25.26
C TYR A 219 -8.81 -5.49 25.16
N ASN A 220 -8.46 -5.04 23.95
CA ASN A 220 -7.29 -4.22 23.71
C ASN A 220 -7.45 -3.40 22.42
N ASP A 221 -7.63 -2.09 22.56
CA ASP A 221 -7.78 -1.16 21.45
C ASP A 221 -6.54 -0.30 21.18
N SER A 222 -5.36 -0.78 21.63
CA SER A 222 -4.08 -0.11 21.38
C SER A 222 -3.63 -0.22 19.92
N TYR A 223 -2.83 0.75 19.48
CA TYR A 223 -2.23 0.72 18.14
C TYR A 223 -1.34 -0.51 17.92
N SER A 224 -0.64 -0.97 18.96
CA SER A 224 0.15 -2.20 18.89
C SER A 224 -0.72 -3.42 18.58
N ASN A 225 -1.91 -3.52 19.18
CA ASN A 225 -2.86 -4.59 18.88
C ASN A 225 -3.48 -4.46 17.49
N PHE A 226 -3.72 -3.24 17.01
CA PHE A 226 -4.10 -2.97 15.63
C PHE A 226 -3.05 -3.46 14.62
N LYS A 227 -1.76 -3.20 14.86
CA LYS A 227 -0.70 -3.76 14.00
C LYS A 227 -0.69 -5.28 13.99
N LYS A 228 -0.95 -5.93 15.14
CA LYS A 228 -1.09 -7.39 15.21
C LYS A 228 -2.26 -7.90 14.36
N PHE A 229 -3.39 -7.20 14.37
CA PHE A 229 -4.51 -7.50 13.48
C PHE A 229 -4.12 -7.34 12.00
N MET A 230 -3.49 -6.23 11.63
CA MET A 230 -3.08 -5.98 10.25
C MET A 230 -2.09 -7.04 9.74
N ARG A 231 -1.17 -7.53 10.58
CA ARG A 231 -0.28 -8.64 10.22
C ARG A 231 -1.03 -9.93 9.87
N ILE A 232 -2.13 -10.22 10.57
CA ILE A 232 -2.99 -11.36 10.23
C ILE A 232 -3.71 -11.09 8.90
N VAL A 233 -4.20 -9.87 8.67
CA VAL A 233 -4.81 -9.50 7.38
C VAL A 233 -3.82 -9.70 6.23
N PHE A 234 -2.57 -9.22 6.34
CA PHE A 234 -1.56 -9.38 5.28
C PHE A 234 -1.14 -10.84 5.02
N ALA A 235 -1.38 -11.73 5.99
CA ALA A 235 -1.08 -13.14 5.84
C ALA A 235 -2.15 -13.86 4.98
N TYR A 236 -3.43 -13.49 5.12
CA TYR A 236 -4.57 -14.25 4.57
C TYR A 236 -5.44 -13.48 3.57
N ALA A 237 -5.30 -12.16 3.47
CA ALA A 237 -5.85 -11.34 2.40
C ALA A 237 -4.79 -11.06 1.33
N GLY A 238 -5.20 -10.50 0.20
CA GLY A 238 -4.26 -10.06 -0.83
C GLY A 238 -4.98 -9.48 -2.03
N THR A 239 -4.28 -9.40 -3.17
CA THR A 239 -4.82 -8.83 -4.42
C THR A 239 -6.07 -9.59 -4.89
N LEU A 240 -6.15 -10.91 -4.70
CA LEU A 240 -7.32 -11.71 -5.05
C LEU A 240 -8.56 -11.28 -4.25
N SER A 241 -8.49 -11.33 -2.91
CA SER A 241 -9.64 -10.97 -2.07
C SER A 241 -10.02 -9.50 -2.19
N MET A 242 -9.04 -8.60 -2.38
CA MET A 242 -9.30 -7.19 -2.66
C MET A 242 -10.03 -7.00 -3.99
N GLU A 243 -9.65 -7.72 -5.05
CA GLU A 243 -10.33 -7.59 -6.34
C GLU A 243 -11.78 -8.06 -6.25
N GLU A 244 -12.02 -9.18 -5.56
CA GLU A 244 -13.35 -9.76 -5.37
C GLU A 244 -14.29 -8.83 -4.60
N GLU A 245 -13.81 -8.16 -3.54
CA GLU A 245 -14.64 -7.25 -2.74
C GLU A 245 -14.75 -5.82 -3.33
N ALA A 246 -13.87 -5.45 -4.28
CA ALA A 246 -13.86 -4.14 -4.91
C ALA A 246 -14.87 -4.05 -6.07
N LYS A 247 -15.55 -2.91 -6.14
CA LYS A 247 -16.60 -2.64 -7.14
C LYS A 247 -16.01 -2.12 -8.43
N LYS A 248 -16.39 -2.70 -9.57
CA LYS A 248 -16.12 -2.11 -10.88
C LYS A 248 -16.87 -0.78 -11.00
N ILE A 249 -16.16 0.27 -11.39
CA ILE A 249 -16.72 1.60 -11.59
C ILE A 249 -16.26 2.18 -12.93
N PRO A 250 -17.09 2.99 -13.63
CA PRO A 250 -16.63 3.69 -14.82
C PRO A 250 -15.47 4.64 -14.50
N LEU A 251 -14.42 4.65 -15.32
CA LEU A 251 -13.24 5.49 -15.13
C LEU A 251 -13.58 7.00 -14.99
N LYS A 252 -14.63 7.48 -15.67
CA LYS A 252 -15.14 8.86 -15.50
C LYS A 252 -15.51 9.21 -14.04
N LYS A 253 -15.80 8.23 -13.19
CA LYS A 253 -16.11 8.42 -11.76
C LYS A 253 -14.88 8.36 -10.85
N LEU A 254 -13.67 8.30 -11.43
CA LEU A 254 -12.41 8.21 -10.72
C LEU A 254 -12.29 9.29 -9.63
N GLN A 255 -11.85 8.84 -8.46
CA GLN A 255 -11.55 9.65 -7.29
C GLN A 255 -10.34 9.07 -6.53
N ALA A 256 -9.77 9.85 -5.61
CA ALA A 256 -8.72 9.35 -4.72
C ALA A 256 -9.23 8.19 -3.84
N GLY A 257 -8.42 7.13 -3.75
CA GLY A 257 -8.71 5.86 -3.11
C GLY A 257 -9.21 4.76 -4.05
N ASP A 258 -9.55 5.10 -5.30
CA ASP A 258 -9.79 4.08 -6.33
C ASP A 258 -8.49 3.36 -6.70
N ILE A 259 -8.60 2.18 -7.30
CA ILE A 259 -7.46 1.30 -7.60
C ILE A 259 -7.51 0.78 -9.02
N PHE A 260 -6.33 0.53 -9.59
CA PHE A 260 -6.18 -0.40 -10.71
C PHE A 260 -5.65 -1.70 -10.14
N ILE A 261 -6.37 -2.80 -10.33
CA ILE A 261 -6.10 -4.09 -9.70
C ILE A 261 -6.28 -5.25 -10.67
N LYS A 262 -5.41 -6.25 -10.53
CA LYS A 262 -5.53 -7.55 -11.18
C LYS A 262 -5.13 -8.65 -10.20
N GLY A 263 -6.11 -9.40 -9.70
CA GLY A 263 -5.95 -10.60 -8.89
C GLY A 263 -5.54 -11.78 -9.77
N ALA A 264 -4.24 -11.91 -10.02
CA ALA A 264 -3.66 -13.02 -10.77
C ALA A 264 -2.35 -13.49 -10.12
N SER A 265 -1.67 -14.45 -10.73
CA SER A 265 -0.27 -14.78 -10.42
C SER A 265 0.57 -14.65 -11.69
N PRO A 266 1.36 -13.57 -11.86
CA PRO A 266 1.50 -12.43 -10.95
C PRO A 266 0.34 -11.42 -11.07
N GLY A 267 -0.14 -10.96 -9.91
CA GLY A 267 -1.15 -9.92 -9.76
C GLY A 267 -0.55 -8.64 -9.19
N HIS A 268 -1.23 -7.51 -9.34
CA HIS A 268 -0.76 -6.24 -8.81
C HIS A 268 -1.92 -5.27 -8.51
N VAL A 269 -1.64 -4.26 -7.68
CA VAL A 269 -2.53 -3.13 -7.44
C VAL A 269 -1.77 -1.83 -7.25
N VAL A 270 -2.32 -0.77 -7.83
CA VAL A 270 -1.91 0.62 -7.59
C VAL A 270 -3.13 1.44 -7.18
N MET A 271 -2.93 2.45 -6.33
CA MET A 271 -3.99 3.30 -5.79
C MET A 271 -3.87 4.73 -6.30
N VAL A 272 -5.01 5.31 -6.67
CA VAL A 272 -5.16 6.74 -6.96
C VAL A 272 -5.03 7.54 -5.67
N VAL A 273 -4.01 8.40 -5.56
CA VAL A 273 -3.73 9.16 -4.32
C VAL A 273 -4.10 10.64 -4.38
N ASP A 274 -4.22 11.22 -5.57
CA ASP A 274 -4.74 12.57 -5.78
C ASP A 274 -5.41 12.66 -7.16
N VAL A 275 -6.29 13.64 -7.32
CA VAL A 275 -7.04 13.92 -8.55
C VAL A 275 -7.19 15.43 -8.73
N CYS A 276 -6.82 15.92 -9.90
CA CYS A 276 -7.11 17.26 -10.38
C CYS A 276 -8.00 17.19 -11.63
N LYS A 277 -8.57 18.35 -12.00
CA LYS A 277 -9.36 18.49 -13.21
C LYS A 277 -9.11 19.85 -13.86
N ASP A 278 -9.24 19.92 -15.17
CA ASP A 278 -9.24 21.18 -15.90
C ASP A 278 -10.63 21.84 -15.91
N LYS A 279 -10.76 22.95 -16.66
CA LYS A 279 -12.02 23.69 -16.85
C LYS A 279 -13.10 22.89 -17.61
N ASP A 280 -12.70 21.95 -18.45
CA ASP A 280 -13.58 21.14 -19.29
C ASP A 280 -14.00 19.84 -18.58
N GLY A 281 -13.45 19.61 -17.38
CA GLY A 281 -13.76 18.46 -16.53
C GLY A 281 -12.89 17.24 -16.80
N LYS A 282 -11.86 17.36 -17.65
CA LYS A 282 -10.86 16.31 -17.88
C LYS A 282 -10.07 16.09 -16.61
N LYS A 283 -9.82 14.83 -16.26
CA LYS A 283 -9.16 14.46 -15.01
C LYS A 283 -7.72 14.06 -15.23
N ALA A 284 -6.87 14.49 -14.33
CA ALA A 284 -5.54 13.93 -14.11
C ALA A 284 -5.45 13.38 -12.69
N PHE A 285 -4.63 12.36 -12.48
CA PHE A 285 -4.51 11.67 -11.21
C PHE A 285 -3.08 11.19 -10.92
N LEU A 286 -2.78 11.01 -9.64
CA LEU A 286 -1.50 10.49 -9.15
C LEU A 286 -1.67 9.05 -8.68
N LEU A 287 -0.65 8.21 -8.87
CA LEU A 287 -0.65 6.81 -8.46
C LEU A 287 0.42 6.49 -7.43
N ALA A 288 0.08 5.66 -6.46
CA ALA A 288 1.01 5.10 -5.51
C ALA A 288 0.81 3.60 -5.35
N GLN A 289 1.85 2.89 -4.93
CA GLN A 289 1.83 1.45 -4.76
C GLN A 289 2.70 1.01 -3.58
N GLY A 290 2.49 -0.23 -3.12
CA GLY A 290 3.59 -1.06 -2.61
C GLY A 290 3.94 -2.09 -3.69
N TYR A 291 4.91 -2.97 -3.46
CA TYR A 291 5.26 -3.99 -4.45
C TYR A 291 5.82 -5.26 -3.77
N MET A 292 6.39 -6.19 -4.55
CA MET A 292 6.98 -7.46 -4.08
C MET A 292 8.48 -7.50 -4.41
N PRO A 293 9.37 -7.78 -3.44
CA PRO A 293 9.12 -8.02 -2.01
C PRO A 293 8.54 -6.78 -1.30
N ALA A 294 8.08 -6.95 -0.06
CA ALA A 294 7.48 -5.88 0.73
C ALA A 294 8.41 -4.67 0.79
N GLN A 295 7.85 -3.50 0.49
CA GLN A 295 8.61 -2.26 0.37
C GLN A 295 7.73 -1.06 0.69
N GLU A 296 8.37 0.05 1.00
CA GLU A 296 7.70 1.26 1.46
C GLU A 296 6.78 1.84 0.40
N PHE A 297 5.56 2.20 0.78
CA PHE A 297 4.56 2.76 -0.11
C PHE A 297 5.05 4.03 -0.81
N GLN A 298 5.03 4.05 -2.14
CA GLN A 298 5.70 5.07 -2.95
C GLN A 298 4.80 5.66 -4.04
N LEU A 299 5.00 6.94 -4.36
CA LEU A 299 4.39 7.63 -5.49
C LEU A 299 5.13 7.27 -6.79
N LEU A 300 4.39 6.87 -7.82
CA LEU A 300 4.92 6.39 -9.09
C LEU A 300 5.20 7.53 -10.08
N LYS A 301 6.23 7.35 -10.93
CA LYS A 301 6.44 8.18 -12.13
C LYS A 301 5.49 7.76 -13.24
N ASN A 302 5.07 8.70 -14.10
CA ASN A 302 4.31 8.37 -15.30
C ASN A 302 5.27 7.96 -16.44
N PRO A 303 5.25 6.70 -16.91
CA PRO A 303 6.13 6.27 -17.99
C PRO A 303 5.81 6.91 -19.34
N LEU A 304 4.59 7.44 -19.53
CA LEU A 304 4.19 8.13 -20.75
C LEU A 304 4.73 9.57 -20.80
N HIS A 305 4.92 10.19 -19.63
CA HIS A 305 5.38 11.58 -19.47
C HIS A 305 6.51 11.63 -18.45
N GLN A 306 7.77 11.48 -18.88
CA GLN A 306 8.90 11.30 -17.96
C GLN A 306 9.11 12.46 -16.98
N GLU A 307 8.68 13.67 -17.37
CA GLU A 307 8.86 14.90 -16.61
C GLU A 307 7.59 15.33 -15.84
N ASP A 308 6.50 14.54 -15.93
CA ASP A 308 5.21 14.79 -15.27
C ASP A 308 4.76 13.55 -14.48
N LEU A 309 4.33 13.76 -13.23
CA LEU A 309 3.85 12.66 -12.38
C LEU A 309 2.37 12.38 -12.56
N TRP A 310 1.63 13.28 -13.20
CA TRP A 310 0.20 13.14 -13.41
C TRP A 310 -0.09 12.21 -14.59
N TYR A 311 -1.04 11.30 -14.37
CA TYR A 311 -1.63 10.47 -15.40
C TYR A 311 -2.94 11.10 -15.85
N TYR A 312 -3.18 11.16 -17.15
CA TYR A 312 -4.39 11.78 -17.69
C TYR A 312 -5.44 10.71 -18.02
N GLN A 313 -6.68 10.92 -17.56
CA GLN A 313 -7.76 9.95 -17.71
C GLN A 313 -8.07 9.63 -19.18
N GLU A 314 -7.85 10.60 -20.07
CA GLU A 314 -8.12 10.48 -21.51
C GLU A 314 -7.08 9.61 -22.25
N GLU A 315 -5.90 9.45 -21.67
CA GLU A 315 -4.80 8.64 -22.23
C GLU A 315 -4.93 7.16 -21.85
N ILE A 316 -5.89 6.82 -20.99
CA ILE A 316 -6.16 5.42 -20.64
C ILE A 316 -6.90 4.75 -21.80
N GLY A 317 -6.15 3.93 -22.55
CA GLY A 317 -6.68 3.07 -23.60
C GLY A 317 -7.13 1.70 -23.09
N ASP A 318 -7.07 0.69 -23.97
CA ASP A 318 -7.35 -0.70 -23.61
C ASP A 318 -6.30 -1.27 -22.63
N THR A 319 -5.07 -0.76 -22.72
CA THR A 319 -3.98 -1.02 -21.80
C THR A 319 -3.62 0.26 -21.04
N PHE A 320 -3.15 0.10 -19.81
CA PHE A 320 -2.68 1.18 -18.96
C PHE A 320 -1.35 0.80 -18.31
N GLN A 321 -0.29 1.51 -18.68
CA GLN A 321 1.06 1.22 -18.21
C GLN A 321 1.41 2.04 -16.96
N THR A 322 1.98 1.35 -15.99
CA THR A 322 2.70 1.93 -14.85
C THR A 322 4.16 1.46 -14.93
N PRO A 323 5.10 2.07 -14.19
CA PRO A 323 6.52 1.71 -14.29
C PRO A 323 6.83 0.23 -14.05
N GLU A 324 5.98 -0.48 -13.29
CA GLU A 324 6.25 -1.86 -12.86
C GLU A 324 5.13 -2.85 -13.21
N TYR A 325 4.02 -2.39 -13.82
CA TYR A 325 2.91 -3.26 -14.20
C TYR A 325 2.05 -2.67 -15.32
N SER A 326 1.44 -3.54 -16.13
CA SER A 326 0.43 -3.15 -17.13
C SER A 326 -0.94 -3.67 -16.76
N PHE A 327 -1.92 -2.77 -16.70
CA PHE A 327 -3.32 -3.07 -16.45
C PHE A 327 -4.14 -3.03 -17.75
N THR A 328 -5.34 -3.59 -17.71
CA THR A 328 -6.35 -3.36 -18.75
C THR A 328 -7.40 -2.38 -18.23
N LYS A 329 -8.21 -1.80 -19.11
CA LYS A 329 -9.30 -0.90 -18.71
C LYS A 329 -10.28 -1.51 -17.68
N ASP A 330 -10.43 -2.84 -17.67
CA ASP A 330 -11.33 -3.56 -16.76
C ASP A 330 -10.75 -3.73 -15.34
N SER A 331 -9.48 -3.36 -15.12
CA SER A 331 -8.81 -3.41 -13.82
C SER A 331 -9.23 -2.28 -12.87
N PHE A 332 -9.95 -1.26 -13.34
CA PHE A 332 -10.30 -0.11 -12.51
C PHE A 332 -11.47 -0.42 -11.55
N ARG A 333 -11.23 -0.27 -10.25
CA ARG A 333 -12.19 -0.60 -9.19
C ARG A 333 -12.15 0.38 -8.02
N ARG A 334 -13.21 0.34 -7.21
CA ARG A 334 -13.32 1.06 -5.94
C ARG A 334 -13.42 0.06 -4.79
N PRO A 335 -12.48 0.08 -3.82
CA PRO A 335 -12.59 -0.73 -2.61
C PRO A 335 -13.88 -0.42 -1.84
N SER A 336 -14.47 -1.43 -1.19
CA SER A 336 -15.75 -1.33 -0.47
C SER A 336 -15.62 -1.03 1.02
N TYR A 337 -14.48 -0.48 1.46
CA TYR A 337 -14.16 -0.24 2.88
C TYR A 337 -14.91 0.94 3.51
#